data_AF-A0A7J6NHJ8-F1
#
_entry.id   AF-A0A7J6NHJ8-F1
#
_cell.length_a   1.000
_cell.length_b   1.000
_cell.length_c   1.000
_cell.angle_alpha   90.00
_cell.angle_beta   90.00
_cell.angle_gamma   90.00
#
_symmetry.space_group_name_H-M   'P 1'
#
loop_
_entity.id
_entity.type
_entity.pdbx_description
1 polymer ?
#
loop_
_entity_poly.entity_id
_entity_poly.type
_entity_poly.pdbx_seq_one_letter_code
_entity_poly.pdbx_strand_id
1 'polypeptide(L)'
;MSDKQSIVNECVLGRPDGSSHFRSVVNYCLIAIGVGILALPEAIAQAGWVVGVLLLILAAGLAQYAMVLLYKSMRMTASNGIFPTFQAVGKDAFGVVGMAFVSFVVYLDLVFVCALLVILVGDGMETLVPSVDTFWWKLIFTLVMLPLSWLPSMKEVAFVSAIGVGATIVTCIAVVGASAREVADPVTEKVHSVWPLSLMDAVVSLTNFFFAFTVAPVIPTLVVDMKKPEDFPRVSGVALIVISAVFAIIGFAGYLGFGTDLVTYANISEAIAHGRSSNDWLLIIVEAAIEVVCFSHFLVMLNPVSIAVEDVIKVVGKLVDLISATLCVFLQLLFPVGFYWVLTKRSGGKGYRNKWFKYGEYALMLFCIVLGVFSGVVGTWSVISSW
;
A
#
# COMPACT_ATOMS: atom_id res chain seq x y z
N MET A 1 -12.86 28.46 33.17
CA MET A 1 -12.37 28.52 31.77
C MET A 1 -10.91 28.07 31.62
N SER A 2 -10.35 27.29 32.55
CA SER A 2 -8.91 26.94 32.56
C SER A 2 -8.60 25.49 32.14
N ASP A 3 -9.53 24.54 32.26
CA ASP A 3 -9.20 23.10 32.14
C ASP A 3 -9.49 22.44 30.78
N LYS A 4 -9.98 23.20 29.79
CA LYS A 4 -10.33 22.64 28.46
C LYS A 4 -9.44 23.10 27.31
N GLN A 5 -8.54 24.06 27.56
CA GLN A 5 -7.50 24.45 26.60
C GLN A 5 -6.26 23.53 26.70
N SER A 6 -6.14 22.75 27.78
CA SER A 6 -5.05 21.80 28.03
C SER A 6 -5.16 20.52 27.20
N ILE A 7 -6.35 20.11 26.80
CA ILE A 7 -6.59 18.83 26.08
C ILE A 7 -5.98 18.84 24.67
N VAL A 8 -5.80 20.02 24.05
CA VAL A 8 -5.17 20.15 22.72
C VAL A 8 -3.63 20.21 22.81
N ASN A 9 -3.10 20.45 24.01
CA ASN A 9 -1.68 20.68 24.28
C ASN A 9 -1.07 19.64 25.24
N GLU A 10 -1.70 18.49 25.49
CA GLU A 10 -0.95 17.37 26.04
C GLU A 10 0.17 17.04 25.05
N CYS A 11 1.40 17.31 25.49
CA CYS A 11 2.61 16.99 24.76
C CYS A 11 2.60 15.46 24.61
N VAL A 12 2.24 14.98 23.43
CA VAL A 12 2.25 13.55 23.16
C VAL A 12 3.68 13.10 23.34
N LEU A 13 3.91 12.23 24.33
CA LEU A 13 5.25 11.93 24.81
C LEU A 13 5.97 11.14 23.71
N GLY A 14 6.86 11.81 22.99
CA GLY A 14 7.79 11.14 22.10
C GLY A 14 8.66 10.17 22.88
N ARG A 15 9.05 9.05 22.26
CA ARG A 15 9.96 8.09 22.91
C ARG A 15 11.38 8.67 22.91
N PRO A 16 12.07 8.80 24.05
CA PRO A 16 13.45 9.29 24.10
C PRO A 16 14.41 8.46 23.22
N ASP A 17 14.17 7.15 23.16
CA ASP A 17 14.87 6.16 22.34
C ASP A 17 14.20 5.91 20.96
N GLY A 18 13.24 6.76 20.58
CA GLY A 18 12.50 6.65 19.33
C GLY A 18 13.34 6.93 18.09
N SER A 19 12.80 6.58 16.92
CA SER A 19 13.46 6.77 15.63
C SER A 19 13.68 8.25 15.30
N SER A 20 14.85 8.55 14.72
CA SER A 20 15.17 9.88 14.17
C SER A 20 14.36 10.14 12.91
N HIS A 21 14.16 11.40 12.51
CA HIS A 21 13.39 11.74 11.31
C HIS A 21 13.86 11.00 10.06
N PHE A 22 15.17 10.90 9.84
CA PHE A 22 15.74 10.15 8.73
C PHE A 22 15.36 8.66 8.80
N ARG A 23 15.50 8.04 9.97
CA ARG A 23 15.13 6.63 10.16
C ARG A 23 13.63 6.41 9.98
N SER A 24 12.79 7.35 10.42
CA SER A 24 11.34 7.31 10.21
C SER A 24 10.98 7.45 8.73
N VAL A 25 11.64 8.33 7.96
CA VAL A 25 11.46 8.44 6.51
C VAL A 25 11.82 7.12 5.83
N VAL A 26 13.00 6.57 6.16
CA VAL A 26 13.44 5.28 5.61
C VAL A 26 12.40 4.22 5.94
N ASN A 27 12.05 4.02 7.22
CA ASN A 27 11.06 3.03 7.66
C ASN A 27 9.71 3.20 6.95
N TYR A 28 9.25 4.44 6.74
CA TYR A 28 8.04 4.70 5.97
C TYR A 28 8.18 4.17 4.54
N CYS A 29 9.27 4.54 3.84
CA CYS A 29 9.55 4.03 2.50
C CYS A 29 9.61 2.50 2.47
N LEU A 30 10.19 1.87 3.49
CA LEU A 30 10.26 0.40 3.58
C LEU A 30 8.88 -0.24 3.69
N ILE A 31 7.97 0.39 4.45
CA ILE A 31 6.60 -0.11 4.60
C ILE A 31 5.79 0.10 3.31
N ALA A 32 6.00 1.22 2.62
CA ALA A 32 5.23 1.58 1.42
C ALA A 32 5.69 0.84 0.15
N ILE A 33 7.00 0.70 -0.05
CA ILE A 33 7.56 0.10 -1.27
C ILE A 33 7.58 -1.43 -1.10
N GLY A 34 6.41 -2.04 -1.29
CA GLY A 34 6.23 -3.49 -1.32
C GLY A 34 5.86 -4.01 -2.70
N VAL A 35 5.16 -5.14 -2.74
CA VAL A 35 4.71 -5.79 -3.98
C VAL A 35 3.79 -4.95 -4.87
N GLY A 36 3.20 -3.86 -4.33
CA GLY A 36 2.43 -2.89 -5.12
C GLY A 36 3.21 -2.24 -6.27
N ILE A 37 4.55 -2.27 -6.23
CA ILE A 37 5.39 -1.78 -7.34
C ILE A 37 5.18 -2.54 -8.66
N LEU A 38 4.74 -3.80 -8.59
CA LEU A 38 4.60 -4.67 -9.76
C LEU A 38 3.39 -4.32 -10.63
N ALA A 39 2.39 -3.65 -10.06
CA ALA A 39 1.19 -3.16 -10.76
C ALA A 39 1.37 -1.74 -11.35
N LEU A 40 2.47 -1.04 -11.01
CA LEU A 40 2.67 0.35 -11.45
C LEU A 40 2.88 0.49 -12.98
N PRO A 41 3.66 -0.36 -13.65
CA PRO A 41 3.80 -0.28 -15.10
C PRO A 41 2.48 -0.47 -15.83
N GLU A 42 1.67 -1.43 -15.39
CA GLU A 42 0.33 -1.68 -15.93
C GLU A 42 -0.59 -0.49 -15.68
N ALA A 43 -0.58 0.09 -14.48
CA ALA A 43 -1.35 1.29 -14.17
C ALA A 43 -1.00 2.46 -15.11
N ILE A 44 0.28 2.64 -15.44
CA ILE A 44 0.71 3.63 -16.43
C ILE A 44 0.26 3.22 -17.84
N ALA A 45 0.28 1.94 -18.19
CA ALA A 45 -0.18 1.46 -19.49
C ALA A 45 -1.68 1.71 -19.73
N GLN A 46 -2.51 1.52 -18.70
CA GLN A 46 -3.95 1.82 -18.72
C GLN A 46 -4.24 3.32 -18.83
N ALA A 47 -3.43 4.16 -18.18
CA ALA A 47 -3.62 5.61 -18.17
C ALA A 47 -2.96 6.33 -19.36
N GLY A 48 -1.91 5.76 -19.95
CA GLY A 48 -1.03 6.44 -20.90
C GLY A 48 -0.07 7.44 -20.24
N TRP A 49 0.86 7.97 -21.02
CA TRP A 49 1.99 8.79 -20.53
C TRP A 49 1.57 10.00 -19.69
N VAL A 50 0.71 10.87 -20.22
CA VAL A 50 0.41 12.16 -19.57
C VAL A 50 -0.58 11.98 -18.43
N VAL A 51 -1.65 11.23 -18.68
CA VAL A 51 -2.68 11.02 -17.66
C VAL A 51 -2.15 10.13 -16.54
N GLY A 52 -1.25 9.17 -16.81
CA GLY A 52 -0.57 8.37 -15.80
C GLY A 52 0.22 9.21 -14.80
N VAL A 53 1.00 10.20 -15.26
CA VAL A 53 1.70 11.16 -14.37
C VAL A 53 0.70 11.91 -13.49
N LEU A 54 -0.37 12.44 -14.10
CA LEU A 54 -1.36 13.23 -13.39
C LEU A 54 -2.10 12.41 -12.33
N LEU A 55 -2.46 11.17 -12.64
CA LEU A 55 -3.11 10.24 -11.73
C LEU A 55 -2.16 9.78 -10.61
N LEU A 56 -0.89 9.55 -10.90
CA LEU A 56 0.12 9.23 -9.87
C LEU A 56 0.28 10.39 -8.87
N ILE A 57 0.41 11.63 -9.36
CA ILE A 57 0.51 12.83 -8.52
C ILE A 57 -0.78 13.02 -7.71
N LEU A 58 -1.95 12.81 -8.33
CA LEU A 58 -3.24 12.88 -7.66
C LEU A 58 -3.35 11.82 -6.55
N ALA A 59 -3.00 10.57 -6.84
CA ALA A 59 -3.02 9.47 -5.89
C ALA A 59 -2.09 9.75 -4.70
N ALA A 60 -0.85 10.20 -4.97
CA ALA A 60 0.10 10.59 -3.93
C ALA A 60 -0.45 11.74 -3.07
N GLY A 61 -0.97 12.80 -3.69
CA GLY A 61 -1.54 13.95 -2.97
C GLY A 61 -2.73 13.57 -2.07
N LEU A 62 -3.63 12.73 -2.57
CA LEU A 62 -4.78 12.22 -1.82
C LEU A 62 -4.35 11.26 -0.71
N ALA A 63 -3.36 10.39 -0.96
CA ALA A 63 -2.77 9.53 0.06
C ALA A 63 -2.15 10.38 1.18
N GLN A 64 -1.36 11.41 0.86
CA GLN A 64 -0.79 12.31 1.87
C GLN A 64 -1.86 13.00 2.69
N TYR A 65 -2.89 13.52 2.01
CA TYR A 65 -4.00 14.19 2.66
C TYR A 65 -4.68 13.25 3.65
N ALA A 66 -4.99 12.03 3.24
CA ALA A 66 -5.59 11.02 4.11
C ALA A 66 -4.67 10.66 5.29
N MET A 67 -3.37 10.50 5.09
CA MET A 67 -2.42 10.21 6.19
C MET A 67 -2.36 11.36 7.21
N VAL A 68 -2.40 12.61 6.74
CA VAL A 68 -2.44 13.78 7.62
C VAL A 68 -3.78 13.82 8.39
N LEU A 69 -4.91 13.48 7.76
CA LEU A 69 -6.20 13.38 8.46
C LEU A 69 -6.22 12.27 9.50
N LEU A 70 -5.64 11.10 9.20
CA LEU A 70 -5.49 10.01 10.15
C LEU A 70 -4.66 10.44 11.36
N TYR A 71 -3.50 11.07 11.11
CA TYR A 71 -2.66 11.60 12.18
C TYR A 71 -3.37 12.67 13.04
N LYS A 72 -4.10 13.60 12.42
CA LYS A 72 -4.93 14.57 13.16
C LYS A 72 -6.00 13.86 14.01
N SER A 73 -6.64 12.83 13.46
CA SER A 73 -7.63 12.02 14.18
C SER A 73 -7.00 11.36 15.39
N MET A 74 -5.84 10.71 15.21
CA MET A 74 -5.06 10.11 16.30
C MET A 74 -4.68 11.11 17.38
N ARG A 75 -4.33 12.36 17.03
CA ARG A 75 -4.05 13.42 18.01
C ARG A 75 -5.29 13.84 18.79
N MET A 76 -6.46 13.90 18.16
CA MET A 76 -7.72 14.24 18.85
C MET A 76 -8.16 13.16 19.84
N THR A 77 -7.76 11.92 19.58
CA THR A 77 -8.10 10.73 20.38
C THR A 77 -6.95 10.29 21.30
N ALA A 78 -5.81 10.98 21.26
CA ALA A 78 -4.70 10.69 22.15
C ALA A 78 -5.12 10.95 23.61
N SER A 79 -4.78 10.02 24.50
CA SER A 79 -5.08 10.11 25.93
C SER A 79 -3.83 9.79 26.72
N ASN A 80 -3.56 10.58 27.77
CA ASN A 80 -2.36 10.45 28.61
C ASN A 80 -1.04 10.50 27.79
N GLY A 81 -1.02 11.29 26.72
CA GLY A 81 0.13 11.40 25.83
C GLY A 81 0.50 10.13 25.03
N ILE A 82 -0.42 9.17 24.87
CA ILE A 82 -0.22 7.95 24.08
C ILE A 82 -1.10 7.98 22.83
N PHE A 83 -0.53 7.64 21.67
CA PHE A 83 -1.30 7.51 20.44
C PHE A 83 -2.11 6.21 20.40
N PRO A 84 -3.37 6.26 19.96
CA PRO A 84 -4.21 5.08 19.81
C PRO A 84 -3.83 4.25 18.59
N THR A 85 -4.19 2.96 18.62
CA THR A 85 -4.15 2.08 17.43
C THR A 85 -5.19 2.50 16.40
N PHE A 86 -5.06 2.01 15.16
CA PHE A 86 -6.01 2.32 14.07
C PHE A 86 -7.46 1.98 14.45
N GLN A 87 -7.67 0.84 15.09
CA GLN A 87 -8.96 0.36 15.56
C GLN A 87 -9.51 1.21 16.70
N ALA A 88 -8.65 1.70 17.60
CA ALA A 88 -9.04 2.58 18.70
C ALA A 88 -9.50 3.96 18.19
N VAL A 89 -8.88 4.51 17.15
CA VAL A 89 -9.39 5.72 16.47
C VAL A 89 -10.81 5.47 15.93
N GLY A 90 -11.06 4.30 15.36
CA GLY A 90 -12.40 3.87 14.93
C GLY A 90 -13.41 3.80 16.07
N LYS A 91 -13.00 3.33 17.25
CA LYS A 91 -13.81 3.31 18.48
C LYS A 91 -14.23 4.72 18.90
N ASP A 92 -13.30 5.66 18.90
CA ASP A 92 -13.57 7.02 19.37
C ASP A 92 -14.42 7.82 18.38
N ALA A 93 -14.28 7.55 17.09
CA ALA A 93 -15.13 8.14 16.06
C ALA A 93 -16.56 7.56 16.08
N PHE A 94 -16.68 6.23 16.05
CA PHE A 94 -17.95 5.54 15.72
C PHE A 94 -18.47 4.60 16.82
N GLY A 95 -17.82 4.53 17.98
CA GLY A 95 -18.18 3.63 19.08
C GLY A 95 -17.70 2.19 18.86
N VAL A 96 -18.22 1.26 19.67
CA VAL A 96 -17.81 -0.16 19.64
C VAL A 96 -18.07 -0.82 18.28
N VAL A 97 -19.18 -0.47 17.63
CA VAL A 97 -19.51 -0.98 16.27
C VAL A 97 -18.45 -0.54 15.26
N GLY A 98 -17.99 0.71 15.35
CA GLY A 98 -16.92 1.21 14.50
C GLY A 98 -15.58 0.53 14.74
N MET A 99 -15.24 0.28 16.01
CA MET A 99 -14.03 -0.49 16.37
C MET A 99 -14.07 -1.89 15.74
N ALA A 100 -15.20 -2.60 15.88
CA ALA A 100 -15.36 -3.94 15.33
C ALA A 100 -15.26 -3.94 13.80
N PHE A 101 -15.91 -2.98 13.13
CA PHE A 101 -15.86 -2.87 11.67
C PHE A 101 -14.46 -2.54 11.15
N VAL A 102 -13.78 -1.57 11.76
CA VAL A 102 -12.41 -1.20 11.38
C VAL A 102 -11.43 -2.35 11.63
N SER A 103 -11.58 -3.06 12.75
CA SER A 103 -10.76 -4.25 13.06
C SER A 103 -10.98 -5.33 12.01
N PHE A 104 -12.23 -5.63 11.66
CA PHE A 104 -12.57 -6.60 10.63
C PHE A 104 -11.95 -6.25 9.28
N VAL A 105 -12.07 -5.00 8.84
CA VAL A 105 -11.50 -4.54 7.55
C VAL A 105 -9.97 -4.63 7.55
N VAL A 106 -9.29 -4.22 8.63
CA VAL A 106 -7.83 -4.32 8.74
C VAL A 106 -7.36 -5.78 8.72
N TYR A 107 -8.01 -6.67 9.46
CA TYR A 107 -7.62 -8.08 9.46
C TYR A 107 -7.91 -8.77 8.12
N LEU A 108 -9.02 -8.44 7.48
CA LEU A 108 -9.36 -8.95 6.16
C LEU A 108 -8.34 -8.50 5.10
N ASP A 109 -7.94 -7.22 5.13
CA ASP A 109 -6.89 -6.66 4.26
C ASP A 109 -5.55 -7.39 4.45
N LEU A 110 -5.12 -7.61 5.70
CA LEU A 110 -3.87 -8.33 5.97
C LEU A 110 -3.91 -9.78 5.47
N VAL A 111 -5.04 -10.49 5.61
CA VAL A 111 -5.23 -11.84 5.06
C VAL A 111 -5.14 -11.83 3.53
N PHE A 112 -5.73 -10.83 2.87
CA PHE A 112 -5.68 -10.73 1.41
C PHE A 112 -4.30 -10.38 0.89
N VAL A 113 -3.56 -9.49 1.58
CA VAL A 113 -2.16 -9.23 1.25
C VAL A 113 -1.36 -10.52 1.39
N CYS A 114 -1.53 -11.30 2.46
CA CYS A 114 -0.84 -12.58 2.61
C CYS A 114 -1.18 -13.57 1.48
N ALA A 115 -2.45 -13.66 1.09
CA ALA A 115 -2.87 -14.52 -0.02
C ALA A 115 -2.30 -14.06 -1.37
N LEU A 116 -2.23 -12.74 -1.63
CA LEU A 116 -1.60 -12.19 -2.83
C LEU A 116 -0.10 -12.53 -2.89
N LEU A 117 0.61 -12.49 -1.76
CA LEU A 117 2.01 -12.90 -1.69
C LEU A 117 2.19 -14.39 -2.02
N VAL A 118 1.29 -15.26 -1.53
CA VAL A 118 1.31 -16.69 -1.87
C VAL A 118 1.09 -16.90 -3.38
N ILE A 119 0.18 -16.14 -3.99
CA ILE A 119 -0.08 -16.22 -5.43
C ILE A 119 1.18 -15.84 -6.22
N LEU A 120 1.75 -14.68 -5.90
CA LEU A 120 2.92 -14.13 -6.58
C LEU A 120 4.14 -15.08 -6.49
N VAL A 121 4.38 -15.67 -5.32
CA VAL A 121 5.43 -16.68 -5.13
C VAL A 121 5.16 -17.93 -5.97
N GLY A 122 3.90 -18.37 -6.01
CA GLY A 122 3.54 -19.54 -6.79
C GLY A 122 3.85 -19.37 -8.27
N ASP A 123 3.42 -18.24 -8.83
CA ASP A 123 3.53 -17.94 -10.26
C ASP A 123 5.00 -17.65 -10.65
N GLY A 124 5.76 -16.97 -9.78
CA GLY A 124 7.20 -16.73 -9.96
C GLY A 124 8.03 -18.01 -9.91
N MET A 125 7.75 -18.89 -8.94
CA MET A 125 8.44 -20.18 -8.82
C MET A 125 8.11 -21.16 -9.95
N GLU A 126 6.90 -21.15 -10.51
CA GLU A 126 6.58 -21.91 -11.72
C GLU A 126 7.39 -21.42 -12.93
N THR A 127 7.56 -20.11 -13.06
CA THR A 127 8.40 -19.50 -14.10
C THR A 127 9.87 -19.95 -14.00
N LEU A 128 10.41 -20.03 -12.78
CA LEU A 128 11.77 -20.47 -12.50
C LEU A 128 11.94 -21.98 -12.63
N VAL A 129 10.96 -22.76 -12.18
CA VAL A 129 11.00 -24.23 -12.13
C VAL A 129 9.70 -24.80 -12.72
N PRO A 130 9.57 -24.83 -14.06
CA PRO A 130 8.33 -25.25 -14.73
C PRO A 130 7.94 -26.72 -14.53
N SER A 131 8.84 -27.53 -13.95
CA SER A 131 8.56 -28.94 -13.66
C SER A 131 7.61 -29.16 -12.49
N VAL A 132 7.35 -28.13 -11.68
CA VAL A 132 6.48 -28.19 -10.50
C VAL A 132 5.32 -27.23 -10.71
N ASP A 133 4.10 -27.76 -10.62
CA ASP A 133 2.86 -27.00 -10.77
C ASP A 133 2.71 -25.92 -9.69
N THR A 134 2.07 -24.80 -10.06
CA THR A 134 1.87 -23.63 -9.20
C THR A 134 1.21 -23.98 -7.86
N PHE A 135 0.30 -24.97 -7.84
CA PHE A 135 -0.35 -25.42 -6.61
C PHE A 135 0.64 -25.88 -5.55
N TRP A 136 1.67 -26.64 -5.96
CA TRP A 136 2.67 -27.17 -5.04
C TRP A 136 3.58 -26.07 -4.50
N TRP A 137 3.95 -25.09 -5.33
CA TRP A 137 4.72 -23.93 -4.86
C TRP A 137 3.95 -23.11 -3.82
N LYS A 138 2.66 -22.82 -4.10
CA LYS A 138 1.75 -22.12 -3.17
C LYS A 138 1.62 -22.87 -1.84
N LEU A 139 1.49 -24.20 -1.91
CA LEU A 139 1.40 -25.06 -0.73
C LEU A 139 2.70 -25.09 0.08
N ILE A 140 3.85 -25.29 -0.58
CA ILE A 140 5.17 -25.33 0.07
C ILE A 140 5.44 -24.00 0.77
N PHE A 141 5.27 -22.88 0.08
CA PHE A 141 5.48 -21.56 0.66
C PHE A 141 4.60 -21.36 1.90
N THR A 142 3.30 -21.68 1.81
CA THR A 142 2.38 -21.55 2.95
C THR A 142 2.80 -22.43 4.13
N LEU A 143 3.15 -23.69 3.88
CA LEU A 143 3.55 -24.63 4.94
C LEU A 143 4.86 -24.24 5.63
N VAL A 144 5.79 -23.60 4.92
CA VAL A 144 7.06 -23.15 5.50
C VAL A 144 6.88 -21.79 6.20
N MET A 145 6.14 -20.86 5.59
CA MET A 145 6.03 -19.49 6.11
C MET A 145 5.07 -19.36 7.28
N LEU A 146 3.98 -20.12 7.30
CA LEU A 146 3.02 -20.07 8.41
C LEU A 146 3.66 -20.37 9.77
N PRO A 147 4.42 -21.46 9.98
CA PRO A 147 5.09 -21.70 11.26
C PRO A 147 6.21 -20.68 11.53
N LEU A 148 6.93 -20.23 10.50
CA LEU A 148 7.98 -19.21 10.66
C LEU A 148 7.43 -17.85 11.10
N SER A 149 6.17 -17.54 10.79
CA SER A 149 5.51 -16.31 11.21
C SER A 149 5.17 -16.27 12.70
N TRP A 150 5.13 -17.42 13.38
CA TRP A 150 4.82 -17.52 14.81
C TRP A 150 6.06 -17.49 15.71
N LEU A 151 7.23 -17.69 15.11
CA LEU A 151 8.54 -17.70 15.76
C LEU A 151 9.29 -16.34 15.85
N PRO A 152 8.95 -15.24 15.16
CA PRO A 152 9.84 -14.09 15.10
C PRO A 152 9.91 -13.32 16.42
N SER A 153 11.11 -13.26 17.01
CA SER A 153 11.41 -12.21 17.98
C SER A 153 11.47 -10.85 17.26
N MET A 154 11.17 -9.73 17.95
CA MET A 154 11.21 -8.38 17.34
C MET A 154 12.56 -8.03 16.67
N LYS A 155 13.65 -8.68 17.08
CA LYS A 155 14.98 -8.54 16.47
C LYS A 155 15.09 -9.25 15.12
N GLU A 156 14.49 -10.43 14.98
CA GLU A 156 14.46 -11.18 13.73
C GLU A 156 13.58 -10.49 12.70
N VAL A 157 12.42 -9.94 13.11
CA VAL A 157 11.56 -9.14 12.23
C VAL A 157 12.32 -7.94 11.64
N ALA A 158 13.14 -7.26 12.45
CA ALA A 158 13.94 -6.14 11.97
C ALA A 158 15.01 -6.56 10.95
N PHE A 159 15.64 -7.72 11.13
CA PHE A 159 16.61 -8.27 10.18
C PHE A 159 15.95 -8.71 8.87
N VAL A 160 14.81 -9.42 8.96
CA VAL A 160 14.00 -9.83 7.80
C VAL A 160 13.53 -8.61 7.01
N SER A 161 13.08 -7.56 7.70
CA SER A 161 12.71 -6.30 7.06
C SER A 161 13.88 -5.68 6.30
N ALA A 162 15.09 -5.68 6.86
CA ALA A 162 16.30 -5.17 6.18
C ALA A 162 16.65 -5.95 4.90
N ILE A 163 16.48 -7.28 4.91
CA ILE A 163 16.62 -8.12 3.70
C ILE A 163 15.57 -7.73 2.66
N GLY A 164 14.32 -7.56 3.09
CA GLY A 164 13.22 -7.11 2.24
C GLY A 164 13.54 -5.81 1.51
N VAL A 165 14.12 -4.82 2.20
CA VAL A 165 14.58 -3.57 1.57
C VAL A 165 15.58 -3.81 0.45
N GLY A 166 16.59 -4.63 0.74
CA GLY A 166 17.63 -4.95 -0.24
C GLY A 166 17.02 -5.62 -1.47
N ALA A 167 16.12 -6.56 -1.26
CA ALA A 167 15.40 -7.24 -2.33
C ALA A 167 14.53 -6.26 -3.14
N THR A 168 13.79 -5.36 -2.50
CA THR A 168 13.01 -4.32 -3.18
C THR A 168 13.88 -3.44 -4.08
N ILE A 169 15.06 -3.02 -3.61
CA ILE A 169 16.01 -2.23 -4.41
C ILE A 169 16.48 -3.05 -5.63
N VAL A 170 16.80 -4.32 -5.44
CA VAL A 170 17.21 -5.22 -6.53
C VAL A 170 16.06 -5.38 -7.53
N THR A 171 14.83 -5.60 -7.08
CA THR A 171 13.63 -5.66 -7.95
C THR A 171 13.48 -4.39 -8.77
N CYS A 172 13.63 -3.20 -8.15
CA CYS A 172 13.55 -1.92 -8.88
C CYS A 172 14.60 -1.85 -10.00
N ILE A 173 15.86 -2.18 -9.69
CA ILE A 173 16.96 -2.14 -10.66
C ILE A 173 16.73 -3.17 -11.77
N ALA A 174 16.30 -4.38 -11.41
CA ALA A 174 16.11 -5.48 -12.33
C ALA A 174 14.95 -5.21 -13.30
N VAL A 175 13.82 -4.66 -12.82
CA VAL A 175 12.69 -4.25 -13.67
C VAL A 175 13.09 -3.14 -14.63
N VAL A 176 13.84 -2.13 -14.17
CA VAL A 176 14.36 -1.07 -15.05
C VAL A 176 15.33 -1.65 -16.09
N GLY A 177 16.20 -2.58 -15.69
CA GLY A 177 17.11 -3.26 -16.60
C GLY A 177 16.40 -4.11 -17.65
N ALA A 178 15.37 -4.86 -17.25
CA ALA A 178 14.53 -5.65 -18.15
C ALA A 178 13.80 -4.76 -19.16
N SER A 179 13.24 -3.65 -18.68
CA SER A 179 12.60 -2.65 -19.53
C SER A 179 13.58 -2.03 -20.51
N ALA A 180 14.78 -1.66 -20.07
CA ALA A 180 15.81 -1.11 -20.95
C ALA A 180 16.28 -2.11 -22.03
N ARG A 181 16.29 -3.41 -21.70
CA ARG A 181 16.60 -4.48 -22.65
C ARG A 181 15.52 -4.60 -23.74
N GLU A 182 14.24 -4.52 -23.37
CA GLU A 182 13.14 -4.50 -24.34
C GLU A 182 13.20 -3.27 -25.25
N VAL A 183 13.49 -2.08 -24.71
CA VAL A 183 13.66 -0.87 -25.52
C VAL A 183 14.82 -0.98 -26.51
N ALA A 184 15.89 -1.67 -26.11
CA ALA A 184 17.09 -1.83 -26.95
C ALA A 184 16.94 -2.90 -28.03
N ASP A 185 15.90 -3.74 -27.98
CA ASP A 185 15.68 -4.78 -28.98
C ASP A 185 15.02 -4.16 -30.23
N PRO A 186 15.72 -4.16 -31.39
CA PRO A 186 15.23 -3.52 -32.61
C PRO A 186 14.02 -4.24 -33.24
N VAL A 187 13.63 -5.41 -32.74
CA VAL A 187 12.50 -6.21 -33.26
C VAL A 187 11.19 -5.88 -32.54
N THR A 188 11.26 -5.34 -31.32
CA THR A 188 10.09 -5.07 -30.47
C THR A 188 9.66 -3.61 -30.55
N GLU A 189 8.96 -3.24 -31.63
CA GLU A 189 8.23 -1.96 -31.64
C GLU A 189 7.00 -2.09 -30.74
N LYS A 190 7.01 -1.36 -29.61
CA LYS A 190 5.90 -1.34 -28.65
C LYS A 190 5.02 -0.13 -28.88
N VAL A 191 3.71 -0.32 -28.72
CA VAL A 191 2.74 0.76 -28.83
C VAL A 191 2.65 1.50 -27.50
N HIS A 192 2.74 2.82 -27.56
CA HIS A 192 2.54 3.70 -26.41
C HIS A 192 1.38 4.67 -26.67
N SER A 193 0.53 4.83 -25.68
CA SER A 193 -0.59 5.75 -25.66
C SER A 193 -0.29 6.95 -24.77
N VAL A 194 -0.67 8.13 -25.22
CA VAL A 194 -0.54 9.38 -24.44
C VAL A 194 -1.73 9.56 -23.49
N TRP A 195 -2.88 9.03 -23.89
CA TRP A 195 -4.18 9.16 -23.23
C TRP A 195 -4.74 7.77 -22.87
N PRO A 196 -5.60 7.67 -21.85
CA PRO A 196 -6.28 6.42 -21.54
C PRO A 196 -7.26 6.06 -22.67
N LEU A 197 -7.41 4.77 -22.93
CA LEU A 197 -8.35 4.27 -23.95
C LEU A 197 -9.81 4.55 -23.55
N SER A 198 -10.10 4.57 -22.25
CA SER A 198 -11.40 4.92 -21.70
C SER A 198 -11.29 5.61 -20.32
N LEU A 199 -12.38 6.24 -19.88
CA LEU A 199 -12.46 6.77 -18.52
C LEU A 199 -12.34 5.65 -17.46
N MET A 200 -12.78 4.43 -17.78
CA MET A 200 -12.68 3.30 -16.85
C MET A 200 -11.22 2.90 -16.62
N ASP A 201 -10.40 2.86 -17.68
CA ASP A 201 -8.98 2.53 -17.56
C ASP A 201 -8.22 3.55 -16.69
N ALA A 202 -8.57 4.84 -16.81
CA ALA A 202 -8.05 5.87 -15.93
C ALA A 202 -8.43 5.65 -14.45
N VAL A 203 -9.64 5.16 -14.18
CA VAL A 203 -10.11 4.88 -12.81
C VAL A 203 -9.49 3.60 -12.24
N VAL A 204 -9.28 2.57 -13.07
CA VAL A 204 -8.57 1.34 -12.68
C VAL A 204 -7.11 1.69 -12.35
N SER A 205 -6.45 2.45 -13.22
CA SER A 205 -5.10 2.98 -12.98
C SER A 205 -4.99 3.76 -11.66
N LEU A 206 -5.94 4.65 -11.38
CA LEU A 206 -6.00 5.38 -10.11
C LEU A 206 -6.15 4.43 -8.91
N THR A 207 -6.91 3.35 -9.06
CA THR A 207 -7.11 2.34 -8.01
C THR A 207 -5.81 1.56 -7.75
N ASN A 208 -5.08 1.19 -8.81
CA ASN A 208 -3.77 0.55 -8.71
C ASN A 208 -2.75 1.46 -8.02
N PHE A 209 -2.78 2.78 -8.28
CA PHE A 209 -1.95 3.72 -7.52
C PHE A 209 -2.34 3.80 -6.04
N PHE A 210 -3.64 3.82 -5.72
CA PHE A 210 -4.07 3.79 -4.31
C PHE A 210 -3.63 2.51 -3.61
N PHE A 211 -3.71 1.36 -4.28
CA PHE A 211 -3.17 0.10 -3.78
C PHE A 211 -1.67 0.24 -3.46
N ALA A 212 -0.87 0.74 -4.39
CA ALA A 212 0.57 0.93 -4.18
C ALA A 212 0.91 1.93 -3.05
N PHE A 213 0.09 2.95 -2.82
CA PHE A 213 0.28 3.94 -1.74
C PHE A 213 -0.35 3.55 -0.39
N THR A 214 -0.94 2.36 -0.25
CA THR A 214 -1.66 1.97 0.96
C THR A 214 -0.69 1.66 2.11
N VAL A 215 -0.75 2.50 3.16
CA VAL A 215 0.05 2.32 4.40
C VAL A 215 -0.72 2.65 5.69
N ALA A 216 -1.97 3.09 5.56
CA ALA A 216 -2.80 3.59 6.67
C ALA A 216 -2.82 2.71 7.93
N PRO A 217 -2.95 1.37 7.84
CA PRO A 217 -3.03 0.52 9.03
C PRO A 217 -1.75 0.53 9.89
N VAL A 218 -0.60 0.81 9.29
CA VAL A 218 0.72 0.74 9.95
C VAL A 218 1.15 2.10 10.51
N ILE A 219 0.52 3.20 10.07
CA ILE A 219 0.85 4.56 10.50
C ILE A 219 0.86 4.75 12.02
N PRO A 220 -0.12 4.26 12.80
CA PRO A 220 -0.09 4.45 14.25
C PRO A 220 1.17 3.89 14.90
N THR A 221 1.62 2.72 14.48
CA THR A 221 2.86 2.09 14.95
C THR A 221 4.08 2.92 14.60
N LEU A 222 4.14 3.43 13.36
CA LEU A 222 5.22 4.29 12.91
C LEU A 222 5.31 5.59 13.71
N VAL A 223 4.17 6.23 13.97
CA VAL A 223 4.09 7.49 14.74
C VAL A 223 4.52 7.29 16.19
N VAL A 224 4.12 6.19 16.83
CA VAL A 224 4.52 5.85 18.21
C VAL A 224 6.01 5.57 18.33
N ASP A 225 6.63 5.03 17.27
CA ASP A 225 8.07 4.77 17.25
C ASP A 225 8.92 6.05 17.13
N MET A 226 8.35 7.17 16.68
CA MET A 226 9.11 8.40 16.46
C MET A 226 9.56 9.08 17.75
N LYS A 227 10.78 9.61 17.72
CA LYS A 227 11.29 10.49 18.79
C LYS A 227 10.49 11.78 18.95
N LYS A 228 10.01 12.34 17.83
CA LYS A 228 9.16 13.53 17.77
C LYS A 228 7.94 13.27 16.88
N PRO A 229 6.88 12.66 17.42
CA PRO A 229 5.69 12.32 16.64
C PRO A 229 4.99 13.55 16.03
N GLU A 230 5.18 14.73 16.64
CA GLU A 230 4.66 16.01 16.14
C GLU A 230 5.10 16.37 14.72
N ASP A 231 6.29 15.92 14.32
CA ASP A 231 6.86 16.13 12.99
C ASP A 231 6.42 15.09 11.94
N PHE A 232 5.55 14.14 12.30
CA PHE A 232 5.09 13.09 11.38
C PHE A 232 4.54 13.63 10.04
N PRO A 233 3.75 14.72 9.97
CA PRO A 233 3.30 15.27 8.68
C PRO A 233 4.43 15.69 7.74
N ARG A 234 5.57 16.15 8.30
CA ARG A 234 6.76 16.50 7.50
C ARG A 234 7.49 15.24 7.05
N VAL A 235 7.67 14.29 7.97
CA VAL A 235 8.34 13.00 7.69
C VAL A 235 7.59 12.22 6.61
N SER A 236 6.27 12.08 6.74
CA SER A 236 5.42 11.42 5.73
C SER A 236 5.47 12.14 4.38
N GLY A 237 5.47 13.48 4.35
CA GLY A 237 5.58 14.24 3.11
C GLY A 237 6.90 14.01 2.38
N VAL A 238 8.03 13.97 3.10
CA VAL A 238 9.34 13.66 2.51
C VAL A 238 9.38 12.22 2.02
N ALA A 239 8.91 11.26 2.83
CA ALA A 239 8.86 9.85 2.44
C ALA A 239 8.02 9.65 1.18
N LEU A 240 6.86 10.29 1.09
CA LEU A 240 5.98 10.20 -0.07
C LEU A 240 6.62 10.73 -1.35
N ILE A 241 7.41 11.80 -1.29
CA ILE A 241 8.15 12.30 -2.46
C ILE A 241 9.13 11.22 -2.95
N VAL A 242 9.87 10.59 -2.03
CA VAL A 242 10.81 9.51 -2.36
C VAL A 242 10.07 8.31 -2.96
N ILE A 243 8.98 7.87 -2.34
CA ILE A 243 8.16 6.74 -2.80
C ILE A 243 7.60 7.04 -4.20
N SER A 244 7.02 8.23 -4.39
CA SER A 244 6.45 8.63 -5.68
C SER A 244 7.49 8.68 -6.79
N ALA A 245 8.73 9.08 -6.47
CA ALA A 245 9.83 9.08 -7.42
C ALA A 245 10.22 7.64 -7.83
N VAL A 246 10.33 6.72 -6.86
CA VAL A 246 10.60 5.30 -7.15
C VAL A 246 9.46 4.70 -7.97
N PHE A 247 8.22 4.97 -7.60
CA PHE A 247 7.03 4.48 -8.31
C PHE A 247 6.95 4.99 -9.74
N ALA A 248 7.27 6.29 -9.95
CA ALA A 248 7.36 6.85 -11.29
C ALA A 248 8.46 6.16 -12.11
N ILE A 249 9.67 5.98 -11.56
CA ILE A 249 10.78 5.33 -12.28
C ILE A 249 10.38 3.93 -12.75
N ILE A 250 9.81 3.10 -11.86
CA ILE A 250 9.42 1.74 -12.20
C ILE A 250 8.26 1.74 -13.20
N GLY A 251 7.21 2.52 -12.93
CA GLY A 251 6.02 2.59 -13.77
C GLY A 251 6.34 3.05 -15.20
N PHE A 252 7.11 4.13 -15.34
CA PHE A 252 7.48 4.65 -16.66
C PHE A 252 8.54 3.81 -17.36
N ALA A 253 9.52 3.25 -16.65
CA ALA A 253 10.48 2.34 -17.26
C ALA A 253 9.76 1.11 -17.82
N GLY A 254 8.92 0.46 -17.00
CA GLY A 254 8.13 -0.69 -17.43
C GLY A 254 7.24 -0.37 -18.63
N TYR A 255 6.52 0.75 -18.60
CA TYR A 255 5.69 1.15 -19.73
C TYR A 255 6.51 1.49 -20.98
N LEU A 256 7.69 2.09 -20.84
CA LEU A 256 8.58 2.34 -21.96
C LEU A 256 9.02 1.03 -22.63
N GLY A 257 9.36 0.01 -21.84
CA GLY A 257 9.82 -1.28 -22.35
C GLY A 257 8.73 -2.17 -22.94
N PHE A 258 7.55 -2.23 -22.32
CA PHE A 258 6.52 -3.21 -22.70
C PHE A 258 5.29 -2.57 -23.37
N GLY A 259 5.11 -1.26 -23.29
CA GLY A 259 4.00 -0.55 -23.92
C GLY A 259 2.63 -0.99 -23.42
N THR A 260 1.62 -0.89 -24.30
CA THR A 260 0.23 -1.27 -23.99
C THR A 260 0.02 -2.76 -23.75
N ASP A 261 0.97 -3.61 -24.13
CA ASP A 261 0.90 -5.06 -23.88
C ASP A 261 0.84 -5.37 -22.38
N LEU A 262 1.31 -4.47 -21.52
CA LEU A 262 1.24 -4.65 -20.06
C LEU A 262 -0.18 -4.92 -19.54
N VAL A 263 -1.20 -4.41 -20.23
CA VAL A 263 -2.61 -4.60 -19.83
C VAL A 263 -3.08 -6.05 -20.03
N THR A 264 -2.36 -6.87 -20.80
CA THR A 264 -2.70 -8.29 -20.99
C THR A 264 -2.10 -9.21 -19.94
N TYR A 265 -1.17 -8.71 -19.12
CA TYR A 265 -0.50 -9.47 -18.07
C TYR A 265 -1.05 -9.07 -16.69
N ALA A 266 -0.97 -9.98 -15.72
CA ALA A 266 -1.39 -9.70 -14.36
C ALA A 266 -0.44 -8.73 -13.63
N ASN A 267 0.84 -8.69 -14.03
CA ASN A 267 1.85 -7.77 -13.50
C ASN A 267 3.09 -7.73 -14.40
N ILE A 268 4.04 -6.83 -14.07
CA ILE A 268 5.30 -6.68 -14.81
C ILE A 268 6.21 -7.92 -14.79
N SER A 269 6.13 -8.77 -13.77
CA SER A 269 6.94 -9.99 -13.69
C SER A 269 6.56 -10.97 -14.78
N GLU A 270 5.26 -11.20 -14.95
CA GLU A 270 4.71 -12.04 -16.01
C GLU A 270 5.07 -11.49 -17.41
N ALA A 271 5.00 -10.17 -17.59
CA ALA A 271 5.42 -9.53 -18.85
C ALA A 271 6.91 -9.76 -19.16
N ILE A 272 7.78 -9.70 -18.14
CA ILE A 272 9.23 -9.99 -18.29
C ILE A 272 9.48 -11.48 -18.59
N ALA A 273 8.70 -12.37 -17.99
CA ALA A 273 8.79 -13.82 -18.21
C ALA A 273 8.30 -14.25 -19.60
N HIS A 274 7.35 -13.51 -20.19
CA HIS A 274 6.70 -13.90 -21.43
C HIS A 274 7.68 -14.06 -22.59
N GLY A 275 7.67 -15.22 -23.24
CA GLY A 275 8.55 -15.53 -24.37
C GLY A 275 10.04 -15.68 -24.02
N ARG A 276 10.41 -15.68 -22.73
CA ARG A 276 11.79 -15.88 -22.26
C ARG A 276 12.04 -17.32 -21.85
N SER A 277 13.31 -17.74 -21.94
CA SER A 277 13.73 -19.02 -21.39
C SER A 277 13.88 -18.91 -19.87
N SER A 278 13.50 -19.96 -19.12
CA SER A 278 13.75 -20.05 -17.68
C SER A 278 15.23 -19.95 -17.29
N ASN A 279 16.16 -20.07 -18.25
CA ASN A 279 17.60 -19.89 -18.04
C ASN A 279 18.08 -18.44 -18.25
N ASP A 280 17.19 -17.48 -18.54
CA ASP A 280 17.58 -16.07 -18.69
C ASP A 280 17.98 -15.48 -17.32
N TRP A 281 19.24 -15.07 -17.21
CA TRP A 281 19.82 -14.58 -15.96
C TRP A 281 19.08 -13.35 -15.39
N LEU A 282 18.53 -12.50 -16.26
CA LEU A 282 17.83 -11.29 -15.80
C LEU A 282 16.45 -11.65 -15.24
N LEU A 283 15.74 -12.57 -15.88
CA LEU A 283 14.49 -13.13 -15.38
C LEU A 283 14.70 -13.78 -14.01
N ILE A 284 15.75 -14.61 -13.88
CA ILE A 284 16.07 -15.26 -12.61
C ILE A 284 16.31 -14.24 -11.50
N ILE A 285 17.01 -13.13 -11.79
CA ILE A 285 17.24 -12.07 -10.80
C ILE A 285 15.93 -11.35 -10.42
N VAL A 286 15.07 -11.03 -11.40
CA VAL A 286 13.80 -10.36 -11.15
C VAL A 286 12.91 -11.21 -10.25
N GLU A 287 12.67 -12.46 -10.65
CA GLU A 287 11.83 -13.39 -9.89
C GLU A 287 12.40 -13.66 -8.51
N ALA A 288 13.70 -14.01 -8.40
CA ALA A 288 14.32 -14.26 -7.10
C ALA A 288 14.27 -13.05 -6.16
N ALA A 289 14.40 -11.82 -6.68
CA ALA A 289 14.26 -10.62 -5.86
C ALA A 289 12.81 -10.42 -5.38
N ILE A 290 11.83 -10.59 -6.27
CA ILE A 290 10.40 -10.52 -5.93
C ILE A 290 10.04 -11.57 -4.87
N GLU A 291 10.56 -12.79 -5.01
CA GLU A 291 10.40 -13.84 -4.02
C GLU A 291 10.88 -13.40 -2.65
N VAL A 292 12.12 -12.88 -2.55
CA VAL A 292 12.68 -12.41 -1.27
C VAL A 292 11.86 -11.25 -0.68
N VAL A 293 11.32 -10.35 -1.51
CA VAL A 293 10.37 -9.33 -1.07
C VAL A 293 9.12 -9.99 -0.49
N CYS A 294 8.53 -10.97 -1.17
CA CYS A 294 7.34 -11.68 -0.71
C CYS A 294 7.58 -12.42 0.61
N PHE A 295 8.69 -13.14 0.74
CA PHE A 295 9.10 -13.80 1.98
C PHE A 295 9.18 -12.81 3.15
N SER A 296 9.88 -11.70 2.95
CA SER A 296 10.07 -10.70 4.01
C SER A 296 8.76 -10.00 4.39
N HIS A 297 7.93 -9.62 3.41
CA HIS A 297 6.65 -8.95 3.64
C HIS A 297 5.64 -9.89 4.31
N PHE A 298 5.61 -11.17 3.92
CA PHE A 298 4.71 -12.15 4.52
C PHE A 298 4.97 -12.30 6.02
N LEU A 299 6.24 -12.43 6.43
CA LEU A 299 6.61 -12.55 7.85
C LEU A 299 6.26 -11.29 8.66
N VAL A 300 6.43 -10.10 8.07
CA VAL A 300 6.12 -8.83 8.75
C VAL A 300 4.60 -8.63 8.88
N MET A 301 3.84 -8.90 7.81
CA MET A 301 2.39 -8.68 7.76
C MET A 301 1.59 -9.74 8.51
N LEU A 302 2.08 -10.98 8.55
CA LEU A 302 1.37 -12.05 9.24
C LEU A 302 1.57 -12.01 10.77
N ASN A 303 2.62 -11.38 11.28
CA ASN A 303 2.86 -11.26 12.74
C ASN A 303 1.69 -10.62 13.54
N PRO A 304 1.11 -9.46 13.14
CA PRO A 304 -0.09 -8.93 13.81
C PRO A 304 -1.33 -9.81 13.57
N VAL A 305 -1.39 -10.55 12.46
CA VAL A 305 -2.49 -11.44 12.10
C VAL A 305 -2.45 -12.73 12.91
N SER A 306 -1.29 -13.35 13.13
CA SER A 306 -1.16 -14.59 13.92
C SER A 306 -1.64 -14.40 15.36
N ILE A 307 -1.49 -13.18 15.90
CA ILE A 307 -2.04 -12.79 17.20
C ILE A 307 -3.57 -12.62 17.16
N ALA A 308 -4.13 -12.23 16.02
CA ALA A 308 -5.58 -12.08 15.80
C ALA A 308 -6.28 -13.37 15.32
N VAL A 309 -5.52 -14.29 14.72
CA VAL A 309 -5.97 -15.52 14.05
C VAL A 309 -6.31 -16.64 15.04
N GLU A 310 -6.03 -16.47 16.34
CA GLU A 310 -6.66 -17.30 17.37
C GLU A 310 -8.19 -17.13 17.42
N ASP A 311 -8.75 -16.04 16.89
CA ASP A 311 -10.20 -15.75 17.00
C ASP A 311 -11.03 -15.98 15.73
N VAL A 312 -10.44 -16.04 14.52
CA VAL A 312 -11.26 -16.14 13.29
C VAL A 312 -10.51 -16.87 12.17
N ILE A 313 -10.79 -18.16 11.99
CA ILE A 313 -10.49 -18.85 10.73
C ILE A 313 -11.71 -19.65 10.28
N LYS A 314 -12.47 -19.11 9.33
CA LYS A 314 -12.88 -19.81 8.10
C LYS A 314 -13.08 -18.76 7.00
N VAL A 315 -12.64 -19.13 5.79
CA VAL A 315 -12.87 -18.53 4.46
C VAL A 315 -11.57 -18.00 3.83
N VAL A 316 -11.02 -18.74 2.86
CA VAL A 316 -10.29 -18.15 1.73
C VAL A 316 -10.39 -19.05 0.49
N GLY A 317 -10.54 -18.40 -0.67
CA GLY A 317 -10.36 -18.92 -2.01
C GLY A 317 -11.45 -18.40 -2.95
N LYS A 318 -11.13 -17.38 -3.76
CA LYS A 318 -11.98 -16.57 -4.68
C LYS A 318 -12.47 -15.18 -4.20
N LEU A 319 -12.28 -14.82 -2.92
CA LEU A 319 -12.67 -13.49 -2.39
C LEU A 319 -11.51 -12.46 -2.38
N VAL A 320 -10.27 -12.94 -2.53
CA VAL A 320 -9.01 -12.19 -2.31
C VAL A 320 -8.79 -11.13 -3.38
N ASP A 321 -8.92 -11.51 -4.64
CA ASP A 321 -8.74 -10.59 -5.78
C ASP A 321 -9.94 -9.67 -5.98
N LEU A 322 -11.11 -10.11 -5.50
CA LEU A 322 -12.39 -9.42 -5.63
C LEU A 322 -12.54 -8.21 -4.69
N ILE A 323 -11.93 -8.24 -3.50
CA ILE A 323 -12.27 -7.29 -2.44
C ILE A 323 -11.05 -6.45 -1.99
N SER A 324 -9.82 -6.84 -2.32
CA SER A 324 -8.59 -6.13 -1.94
C SER A 324 -8.57 -4.67 -2.42
N ALA A 325 -8.89 -4.40 -3.69
CA ALA A 325 -8.92 -3.04 -4.25
C ALA A 325 -9.89 -2.12 -3.50
N THR A 326 -11.09 -2.61 -3.20
CA THR A 326 -12.07 -1.86 -2.39
C THR A 326 -11.56 -1.65 -0.96
N LEU A 327 -11.03 -2.68 -0.30
CA LEU A 327 -10.53 -2.56 1.07
C LEU A 327 -9.37 -1.57 1.19
N CYS A 328 -8.41 -1.60 0.27
CA CYS A 328 -7.30 -0.67 0.27
C CYS A 328 -7.78 0.77 0.12
N VAL A 329 -8.75 1.06 -0.76
CA VAL A 329 -9.34 2.40 -0.88
C VAL A 329 -10.10 2.80 0.38
N PHE A 330 -10.81 1.87 1.03
CA PHE A 330 -11.47 2.11 2.31
C PHE A 330 -10.47 2.48 3.42
N LEU A 331 -9.40 1.70 3.56
CA LEU A 331 -8.35 1.90 4.57
C LEU A 331 -7.55 3.18 4.31
N GLN A 332 -7.17 3.41 3.05
CA GLN A 332 -6.29 4.49 2.67
C GLN A 332 -6.99 5.84 2.58
N LEU A 333 -8.25 5.89 2.10
CA LEU A 333 -8.94 7.14 1.79
C LEU A 333 -10.20 7.35 2.62
N LEU A 334 -11.10 6.36 2.71
CA LEU A 334 -12.42 6.57 3.33
C LEU A 334 -12.36 6.64 4.86
N PHE A 335 -11.61 5.76 5.52
CA PHE A 335 -11.51 5.76 6.98
C PHE A 335 -10.82 7.00 7.54
N PRO A 336 -9.65 7.45 7.05
CA PRO A 336 -9.04 8.67 7.55
C PRO A 336 -9.95 9.91 7.41
N VAL A 337 -10.65 10.03 6.28
CA VAL A 337 -11.63 11.09 6.03
C VAL A 337 -12.82 10.98 6.99
N GLY A 338 -13.38 9.78 7.14
CA GLY A 338 -14.52 9.51 8.02
C GLY A 338 -14.22 9.77 9.49
N PHE A 339 -13.07 9.29 9.99
CA PHE A 339 -12.63 9.54 11.37
C PHE A 339 -12.52 11.03 11.64
N TYR A 340 -11.78 11.75 10.79
CA TYR A 340 -11.56 13.18 10.98
C TYR A 340 -12.87 13.98 10.91
N TRP A 341 -13.75 13.66 9.94
CA TRP A 341 -15.04 14.32 9.81
C TRP A 341 -15.90 14.17 11.07
N VAL A 342 -16.00 12.96 11.63
CA VAL A 342 -16.84 12.69 12.81
C VAL A 342 -16.23 13.31 14.07
N LEU A 343 -14.91 13.16 14.26
CA LEU A 343 -14.21 13.72 15.42
C LEU A 343 -14.26 15.25 15.43
N THR A 344 -14.07 15.91 14.29
CA THR A 344 -14.18 17.37 14.18
C THR A 344 -15.59 17.89 14.45
N LYS A 345 -16.63 17.17 14.00
CA LYS A 345 -18.02 17.49 14.34
C LYS A 345 -18.28 17.37 15.85
N ARG A 346 -17.82 16.28 16.49
CA ARG A 346 -17.95 16.09 17.95
C ARG A 346 -17.21 17.13 18.76
N SER A 347 -16.04 17.57 18.29
CA SER A 347 -15.26 18.66 18.92
C SER A 347 -15.89 20.06 18.73
N GLY A 348 -17.03 20.17 18.05
CA GLY A 348 -17.73 21.45 17.82
C GLY A 348 -17.06 22.36 16.80
N GLY A 349 -16.19 21.83 15.93
CA GLY A 349 -15.53 22.60 14.86
C GLY A 349 -14.57 23.71 15.33
N LYS A 350 -14.15 23.69 16.59
CA LYS A 350 -13.33 24.73 17.23
C LYS A 350 -11.91 24.89 16.65
N GLY A 351 -11.49 24.02 15.73
CA GLY A 351 -10.19 24.10 15.04
C GLY A 351 -10.15 25.08 13.85
N TYR A 352 -11.30 25.54 13.32
CA TYR A 352 -11.32 26.42 12.16
C TYR A 352 -11.51 27.88 12.55
N ARG A 353 -10.47 28.69 12.30
CA ARG A 353 -10.53 30.15 12.49
C ARG A 353 -11.35 30.87 11.40
N ASN A 354 -11.51 30.26 10.21
CA ASN A 354 -12.24 30.83 9.07
C ASN A 354 -13.29 29.82 8.53
N LYS A 355 -14.53 30.29 8.34
CA LYS A 355 -15.64 29.48 7.81
C LYS A 355 -15.40 29.01 6.37
N TRP A 356 -14.73 29.79 5.53
CA TRP A 356 -14.41 29.41 4.15
C TRP A 356 -13.45 28.22 4.08
N PHE A 357 -12.45 28.21 4.96
CA PHE A 357 -11.49 27.10 5.07
C PHE A 357 -12.20 25.81 5.52
N LYS A 358 -13.17 25.94 6.44
CA LYS A 358 -14.00 24.83 6.89
C LYS A 358 -14.84 24.24 5.76
N TYR A 359 -15.50 25.06 4.94
CA TYR A 359 -16.28 24.56 3.80
C TYR A 359 -15.41 23.93 2.71
N GLY A 360 -14.23 24.51 2.43
CA GLY A 360 -13.26 23.93 1.51
C GLY A 360 -12.78 22.54 1.95
N GLU A 361 -12.45 22.36 3.24
CA GLU A 361 -12.03 21.06 3.77
C GLU A 361 -13.17 20.03 3.72
N TYR A 362 -14.42 20.41 3.99
CA TYR A 362 -15.57 19.52 3.79
C TYR A 362 -15.80 19.14 2.33
N ALA A 363 -15.64 20.08 1.39
CA ALA A 363 -15.78 19.79 -0.04
C ALA A 363 -14.70 18.81 -0.51
N LEU A 364 -13.45 19.00 -0.05
CA LEU A 364 -12.34 18.10 -0.36
C LEU A 364 -12.57 16.70 0.23
N MET A 365 -13.04 16.61 1.47
CA MET A 365 -13.41 15.33 2.08
C MET A 365 -14.54 14.62 1.32
N LEU A 366 -15.57 15.36 0.89
CA LEU A 366 -16.65 14.80 0.08
C LEU A 366 -16.13 14.30 -1.27
N PHE A 367 -15.25 15.06 -1.92
CA PHE A 367 -14.58 14.64 -3.14
C PHE A 367 -13.79 13.34 -2.95
N CYS A 368 -13.02 13.22 -1.86
CA CYS A 368 -12.29 11.99 -1.53
C CYS A 368 -13.24 10.79 -1.33
N ILE A 369 -14.38 11.00 -0.68
CA ILE A 369 -15.38 9.93 -0.48
C ILE A 369 -15.97 9.47 -1.82
N VAL A 370 -16.42 10.41 -2.65
CA VAL A 370 -17.02 10.09 -3.95
C VAL A 370 -16.01 9.40 -4.86
N LEU A 371 -14.80 9.95 -4.95
CA LEU A 371 -13.74 9.39 -5.79
C LEU A 371 -13.32 8.00 -5.30
N GLY A 372 -13.15 7.81 -3.98
CA GLY A 372 -12.77 6.53 -3.39
C GLY A 372 -13.82 5.44 -3.56
N VAL A 373 -15.10 5.76 -3.34
CA VAL A 373 -16.19 4.78 -3.57
C VAL A 373 -16.24 4.41 -5.05
N PHE A 374 -16.14 5.39 -5.95
CA PHE A 374 -16.17 5.13 -7.39
C PHE A 374 -14.97 4.30 -7.85
N SER A 375 -13.75 4.65 -7.41
CA SER A 375 -12.54 3.91 -7.79
C SER A 375 -12.54 2.50 -7.23
N GLY A 376 -12.96 2.30 -5.97
CA GLY A 376 -13.06 0.96 -5.37
C GLY A 376 -14.04 0.04 -6.12
N VAL A 377 -15.22 0.57 -6.48
CA VAL A 377 -16.23 -0.19 -7.25
C VAL A 377 -15.71 -0.52 -8.65
N VAL A 378 -15.13 0.45 -9.37
CA VAL A 378 -14.64 0.24 -10.73
C VAL A 378 -13.43 -0.71 -10.75
N GLY A 379 -12.48 -0.55 -9.83
CA GLY A 379 -11.34 -1.47 -9.72
C GLY A 379 -11.79 -2.90 -9.44
N THR A 380 -12.75 -3.07 -8.53
CA THR A 380 -13.34 -4.40 -8.26
C THR A 380 -14.05 -4.97 -9.48
N TRP A 381 -14.84 -4.16 -10.18
CA TRP A 381 -15.54 -4.57 -11.39
C TRP A 381 -14.57 -4.99 -12.50
N SER A 382 -13.48 -4.25 -12.69
CA SER A 382 -12.45 -4.55 -13.69
C SER A 382 -11.87 -5.95 -13.49
N VAL A 383 -11.55 -6.31 -12.24
CA VAL A 383 -11.06 -7.66 -11.91
C VAL A 383 -12.15 -8.70 -12.17
N ILE A 384 -13.41 -8.46 -11.83
CA ILE A 384 -14.48 -9.44 -12.13
C ILE A 384 -14.62 -9.68 -13.63
N SER A 385 -14.52 -8.61 -14.44
CA SER A 385 -14.77 -8.67 -15.88
C SER A 385 -13.66 -9.35 -16.69
N SER A 386 -12.48 -9.55 -16.10
CA SER A 386 -11.36 -10.26 -16.74
C SER A 386 -11.36 -11.77 -16.47
N TRP A 387 -12.28 -12.26 -15.63
CA TRP A 387 -12.53 -13.69 -15.38
C TRP A 387 -13.62 -14.23 -16.31
#